data_AF-A0A838V145-F1
#
_entry.id   AF-A0A838V145-F1
#
_cell.length_a   1.000
_cell.length_b   1.000
_cell.length_c   1.000
_cell.angle_alpha   90.00
_cell.angle_beta   90.00
_cell.angle_gamma   90.00
#
_symmetry.space_group_name_H-M   'P 1'
#
loop_
_entity.id
_entity.type
_entity.pdbx_description
1 polymer ?
#
loop_
_entity_poly.entity_id
_entity_poly.type
_entity_poly.pdbx_seq_one_letter_code
_entity_poly.pdbx_strand_id
1 'polypeptide(L)'
;MADESTPYEPGNLASFLEDALMNLSHELRTPLAVAKGNTTSLIRHDHLLTREERIEILGEIETACDRLETVIQQTLQTAHVLRGSVSLQREPVNLTAVTQQAINAVARYFADARSAPVEIRTDNTPCIVWADADWVERAIVQLLDNAWRYSPEDRPIAITIHANP
;
A
#
# COMPACT_ATOMS: atom_id res chain seq x y z
N MET A 1 -21.62 10.02 33.25
CA MET A 1 -21.67 9.13 32.08
C MET A 1 -20.94 9.89 30.98
N ALA A 2 -19.79 9.37 30.56
CA ALA A 2 -18.66 10.16 30.06
C ALA A 2 -18.92 10.89 28.73
N ASP A 3 -18.33 12.07 28.66
CA ASP A 3 -18.37 13.08 27.60
C ASP A 3 -17.43 12.70 26.45
N GLU A 4 -17.99 12.32 25.30
CA GLU A 4 -17.27 12.20 24.02
C GLU A 4 -17.10 13.59 23.41
N SER A 5 -16.10 14.36 23.87
CA SER A 5 -15.69 15.61 23.22
C SER A 5 -14.31 16.07 23.74
N THR A 6 -13.26 15.31 23.50
CA THR A 6 -11.90 15.87 23.60
C THR A 6 -11.55 16.47 22.23
N PRO A 7 -11.44 17.80 22.08
CA PRO A 7 -11.09 18.42 20.81
C PRO A 7 -9.64 18.07 20.45
N TYR A 8 -9.41 17.67 19.20
CA TYR A 8 -8.08 17.52 18.61
C TYR A 8 -7.25 18.81 18.83
N GLU A 9 -6.16 18.74 19.60
CA GLU A 9 -5.31 19.91 19.83
C GLU A 9 -4.51 20.28 18.55
N PRO A 10 -4.54 21.55 18.12
CA PRO A 10 -3.91 22.01 16.87
C PRO A 10 -2.37 21.98 16.86
N GLY A 11 -1.71 21.69 18.00
CA GLY A 11 -0.25 21.57 18.10
C GLY A 11 0.32 20.27 17.48
N ASN A 12 -0.51 19.27 17.18
CA ASN A 12 -0.07 17.94 16.76
C ASN A 12 0.02 17.78 15.22
N LEU A 13 -0.69 18.60 14.44
CA LEU A 13 -0.73 18.45 12.97
C LEU A 13 0.59 18.89 12.32
N ALA A 14 1.19 19.98 12.79
CA ALA A 14 2.45 20.49 12.24
C ALA A 14 3.61 19.52 12.51
N SER A 15 3.74 19.02 13.74
CA SER A 15 4.74 18.00 14.08
C SER A 15 4.50 16.69 13.34
N PHE A 16 3.24 16.25 13.21
CA PHE A 16 2.92 15.05 12.42
C PHE A 16 3.28 15.21 10.94
N LEU A 17 3.04 16.39 10.35
CA LEU A 17 3.45 16.69 8.98
C LEU A 17 4.97 16.73 8.82
N GLU A 18 5.69 17.29 9.79
CA GLU A 18 7.16 17.29 9.80
C GLU A 18 7.71 15.86 9.85
N ASP A 19 7.20 15.03 10.77
CA ASP A 19 7.57 13.61 10.88
C ASP A 19 7.24 12.84 9.60
N ALA A 20 6.06 13.08 9.01
CA ALA A 20 5.65 12.47 7.75
C ALA A 20 6.57 12.87 6.59
N LEU A 21 6.99 14.14 6.51
CA LEU A 21 7.91 14.63 5.48
C LEU A 21 9.34 14.08 5.67
N MET A 22 9.79 13.92 6.91
CA MET A 22 11.06 13.26 7.21
C MET A 22 11.03 11.80 6.79
N ASN A 23 10.00 11.06 7.20
CA ASN A 23 9.83 9.65 6.84
C ASN A 23 9.74 9.47 5.32
N LEU A 24 8.96 10.31 4.63
CA LEU A 24 8.90 10.36 3.18
C LEU A 24 10.28 10.54 2.55
N SER A 25 11.04 11.52 3.02
CA SER A 25 12.37 11.81 2.48
C SER A 25 13.32 10.61 2.64
N HIS A 26 13.24 9.91 3.77
CA HIS A 26 14.02 8.70 4.01
C HIS A 26 13.57 7.54 3.11
N GLU A 27 12.27 7.29 3.00
CA GLU A 27 11.73 6.20 2.18
C GLU A 27 11.95 6.41 0.68
N LEU A 28 11.95 7.65 0.18
CA LEU A 28 12.27 7.94 -1.22
C LEU A 28 13.78 7.83 -1.53
N ARG A 29 14.65 8.15 -0.56
CA ARG A 29 16.10 8.17 -0.79
C ARG A 29 16.65 6.81 -1.21
N THR A 30 16.15 5.73 -0.61
CA THR A 30 16.61 4.36 -0.88
C THR A 30 16.34 3.91 -2.31
N PRO A 31 15.08 3.86 -2.81
CA PRO A 31 14.82 3.47 -4.19
C PRO A 31 15.41 4.46 -5.20
N LEU A 32 15.48 5.76 -4.89
CA LEU A 32 16.16 6.73 -5.74
C LEU A 32 17.66 6.43 -5.87
N ALA A 33 18.33 6.04 -4.78
CA ALA A 33 19.73 5.67 -4.81
C ALA A 33 19.98 4.42 -5.66
N VAL A 34 19.10 3.41 -5.57
CA VAL A 34 19.14 2.20 -6.42
C VAL A 34 18.97 2.58 -7.88
N ALA A 35 17.90 3.28 -8.25
CA ALA A 35 17.63 3.67 -9.64
C ALA A 35 18.78 4.48 -10.24
N LYS A 36 19.31 5.47 -9.48
CA LYS A 36 20.43 6.31 -9.92
C LYS A 36 21.74 5.52 -10.02
N GLY A 37 22.03 4.65 -9.05
CA GLY A 37 23.24 3.82 -9.03
C GLY A 37 23.28 2.88 -10.23
N ASN A 38 22.18 2.17 -10.46
CA ASN A 38 22.04 1.22 -11.56
C ASN A 38 22.06 1.92 -12.92
N THR A 39 21.37 3.05 -13.07
CA THR A 39 21.45 3.88 -14.29
C THR A 39 22.88 4.36 -14.54
N THR A 40 23.60 4.78 -13.49
CA THR A 40 25.02 5.19 -13.60
C THR A 40 25.92 4.02 -14.00
N SER A 41 25.65 2.83 -13.46
CA SER A 41 26.38 1.61 -13.78
C SER A 41 26.18 1.23 -15.25
N LEU A 42 24.93 1.23 -15.74
CA LEU A 42 24.62 1.02 -17.15
C LEU A 42 25.37 2.05 -18.02
N ILE A 43 25.28 3.34 -17.74
CA ILE A 43 25.96 4.37 -18.54
C ILE A 43 27.48 4.16 -18.61
N ARG A 44 28.12 3.74 -17.52
CA ARG A 44 29.59 3.64 -17.43
C ARG A 44 30.16 2.29 -17.85
N HIS A 45 29.43 1.21 -17.58
CA HIS A 45 29.94 -0.16 -17.67
C HIS A 45 29.10 -1.04 -18.59
N ASP A 46 28.19 -0.47 -19.39
CA ASP A 46 27.31 -1.22 -20.32
C ASP A 46 28.05 -2.27 -21.16
N HIS A 47 29.24 -1.91 -21.62
CA HIS A 47 30.09 -2.71 -22.49
C HIS A 47 30.71 -3.94 -21.79
N LEU A 48 30.65 -3.98 -20.46
CA LEU A 48 31.13 -5.10 -19.64
C LEU A 48 30.00 -6.06 -19.26
N LEU A 49 28.75 -5.71 -19.55
CA LEU A 49 27.57 -6.49 -19.13
C LEU A 49 27.10 -7.41 -20.26
N THR A 50 26.75 -8.63 -19.88
CA THR A 50 25.95 -9.54 -20.70
C THR A 50 24.53 -8.99 -20.90
N ARG A 51 23.77 -9.60 -21.82
CA ARG A 51 22.37 -9.22 -22.04
C ARG A 51 21.52 -9.53 -20.81
N GLU A 52 21.79 -10.64 -20.15
CA GLU A 52 21.08 -11.11 -18.97
C GLU A 52 21.31 -10.17 -17.78
N GLU A 53 22.56 -9.82 -17.47
CA GLU A 53 22.89 -8.87 -16.39
C GLU A 53 22.28 -7.49 -16.66
N ARG A 54 22.25 -7.05 -17.92
CA ARG A 54 21.61 -5.79 -18.29
C ARG A 54 20.10 -5.80 -18.00
N ILE A 55 19.42 -6.90 -18.33
CA ILE A 55 17.98 -7.05 -18.07
C ILE A 55 17.71 -7.05 -16.57
N GLU A 56 18.54 -7.73 -15.78
CA GLU A 56 18.45 -7.74 -14.32
C GLU A 56 18.57 -6.33 -13.73
N ILE A 57 19.60 -5.57 -14.13
CA ILE A 57 19.80 -4.19 -13.67
C ILE A 57 18.63 -3.28 -14.08
N LEU A 58 18.07 -3.47 -15.29
CA LEU A 58 16.88 -2.75 -15.74
C LEU A 58 15.64 -3.09 -14.89
N GLY A 59 15.45 -4.36 -14.53
CA GLY A 59 14.37 -4.79 -13.64
C GLY A 59 14.50 -4.23 -12.22
N GLU A 60 15.73 -4.10 -11.70
CA GLU A 60 15.97 -3.42 -10.42
C GLU A 60 15.62 -1.92 -10.47
N ILE A 61 15.88 -1.25 -11.61
CA ILE A 61 15.48 0.15 -11.83
C ILE A 61 13.95 0.27 -11.87
N GLU A 62 13.28 -0.61 -12.61
CA GLU A 62 11.81 -0.64 -12.71
C GLU A 62 11.18 -0.82 -11.32
N THR A 63 11.63 -1.82 -10.57
CA THR A 63 11.17 -2.09 -9.20
C THR A 63 11.38 -0.88 -8.27
N ALA A 64 12.51 -0.18 -8.42
CA ALA A 64 12.80 1.03 -7.64
C ALA A 64 11.85 2.19 -8.02
N CYS A 65 11.52 2.36 -9.29
CA CYS A 65 10.54 3.33 -9.77
C CYS A 65 9.13 3.03 -9.25
N ASP A 66 8.69 1.77 -9.27
CA ASP A 66 7.39 1.36 -8.72
C ASP A 66 7.30 1.65 -7.22
N ARG A 67 8.41 1.44 -6.49
CA ARG A 67 8.48 1.80 -5.07
C ARG A 67 8.37 3.31 -4.86
N LEU A 68 9.04 4.12 -5.67
CA LEU A 68 8.92 5.59 -5.63
C LEU A 68 7.47 6.03 -5.86
N GLU A 69 6.80 5.48 -6.87
CA GLU A 69 5.39 5.77 -7.16
C GLU A 69 4.50 5.44 -5.97
N THR A 70 4.67 4.25 -5.38
CA THR A 70 3.92 3.80 -4.20
C THR A 70 4.05 4.80 -3.05
N VAL A 71 5.28 5.22 -2.71
CA VAL A 71 5.54 6.14 -1.60
C VAL A 71 4.91 7.53 -1.86
N ILE A 72 4.96 8.00 -3.11
CA ILE A 72 4.31 9.27 -3.51
C ILE A 72 2.80 9.18 -3.34
N GLN A 73 2.17 8.10 -3.83
CA GLN A 73 0.72 7.90 -3.71
C GLN A 73 0.27 7.85 -2.24
N GLN A 74 1.00 7.10 -1.40
CA GLN A 74 0.73 7.00 0.04
C GLN A 74 0.82 8.37 0.73
N THR A 75 1.79 9.19 0.34
CA THR A 75 1.96 10.56 0.88
C THR A 75 0.81 11.47 0.49
N LEU A 76 0.42 11.48 -0.79
CA LEU A 76 -0.68 12.30 -1.27
C LEU A 76 -2.00 11.91 -0.58
N GLN A 77 -2.24 10.62 -0.41
CA GLN A 77 -3.41 10.11 0.30
C GLN A 77 -3.41 10.56 1.76
N THR A 78 -2.27 10.46 2.46
CA THR A 78 -2.13 10.93 3.84
C THR A 78 -2.42 12.42 3.94
N ALA A 79 -1.88 13.23 3.03
CA ALA A 79 -2.14 14.67 2.97
C ALA A 79 -3.62 15.00 2.70
N HIS A 80 -4.32 14.18 1.92
CA HIS A 80 -5.77 14.34 1.69
C HIS A 80 -6.58 14.04 2.95
N VAL A 81 -6.27 12.96 3.66
CA VAL A 81 -6.94 12.58 4.92
C VAL A 81 -6.74 13.69 5.97
N LEU A 82 -5.51 14.18 6.15
CA LEU A 82 -5.17 15.17 7.17
C LEU A 82 -5.85 16.53 6.98
N ARG A 83 -6.14 16.93 5.73
CA ARG A 83 -6.82 18.21 5.47
C ARG A 83 -8.31 18.18 5.78
N GLY A 84 -8.86 17.07 6.29
CA GLY A 84 -10.29 16.89 6.52
C GLY A 84 -11.13 17.03 5.25
N SER A 85 -10.48 17.01 4.06
CA SER A 85 -11.12 17.23 2.76
C SER A 85 -11.71 15.95 2.19
N VAL A 86 -11.57 14.84 2.91
CA VAL A 86 -12.17 13.56 2.53
C VAL A 86 -13.63 13.59 2.97
N SER A 87 -14.50 13.96 2.03
CA SER A 87 -15.92 13.68 2.16
C SER A 87 -16.12 12.18 1.96
N LEU A 88 -16.45 11.46 3.04
CA LEU A 88 -16.79 10.05 2.96
C LEU A 88 -18.22 9.90 2.44
N GLN A 89 -18.39 9.21 1.32
CA GLN A 89 -19.70 8.80 0.83
C GLN A 89 -20.07 7.49 1.52
N ARG A 90 -20.52 7.59 2.78
CA ARG A 90 -20.91 6.41 3.53
C ARG A 90 -22.24 5.87 3.02
N GLU A 91 -22.25 4.58 2.73
CA GLU A 91 -23.44 3.83 2.32
C GLU A 91 -23.38 2.40 2.91
N PRO A 92 -24.47 1.62 2.83
CA PRO A 92 -24.43 0.21 3.19
C PRO A 92 -23.50 -0.56 2.23
N VAL A 93 -22.35 -0.99 2.74
CA VAL A 93 -21.31 -1.70 1.99
C VAL A 93 -21.22 -3.15 2.45
N ASN A 94 -21.23 -4.08 1.49
CA ASN A 94 -20.93 -5.48 1.75
C ASN A 94 -19.41 -5.69 1.82
N LEU A 95 -18.87 -5.83 3.03
CA LEU A 95 -17.43 -5.99 3.25
C LEU A 95 -16.86 -7.21 2.53
N THR A 96 -17.63 -8.30 2.42
CA THR A 96 -17.19 -9.50 1.72
C THR A 96 -16.97 -9.22 0.23
N ALA A 97 -17.86 -8.45 -0.39
CA ALA A 97 -17.75 -8.08 -1.81
C ALA A 97 -16.57 -7.13 -2.06
N VAL A 98 -16.42 -6.09 -1.24
CA VAL A 98 -15.31 -5.13 -1.34
C VAL A 98 -13.96 -5.81 -1.09
N THR A 99 -13.88 -6.72 -0.13
CA THR A 99 -12.66 -7.52 0.12
C THR A 99 -12.28 -8.34 -1.10
N GLN A 100 -13.25 -8.98 -1.77
CA GLN A 100 -12.99 -9.73 -2.99
C GLN A 100 -12.50 -8.85 -4.14
N GLN A 101 -13.04 -7.64 -4.28
CA GLN A 101 -12.56 -6.65 -5.26
C GLN A 101 -11.11 -6.25 -5.00
N ALA A 102 -10.78 -5.91 -3.75
CA ALA A 102 -9.41 -5.58 -3.35
C ALA A 102 -8.42 -6.72 -3.65
N ILE A 103 -8.80 -7.97 -3.37
CA ILE A 103 -7.96 -9.15 -3.68
C ILE A 103 -7.76 -9.28 -5.18
N ASN A 104 -8.80 -9.10 -6.00
CA ASN A 104 -8.69 -9.18 -7.45
C ASN A 104 -7.78 -8.06 -8.01
N ALA A 105 -7.85 -6.85 -7.42
CA ALA A 105 -6.99 -5.73 -7.78
C ALA A 105 -5.50 -6.06 -7.52
N VAL A 106 -5.21 -6.62 -6.34
CA VAL A 106 -3.86 -7.03 -5.92
C VAL A 106 -3.37 -8.22 -6.74
N ALA A 107 -4.21 -9.22 -7.00
CA ALA A 107 -3.85 -10.41 -7.78
C ALA A 107 -3.36 -10.07 -9.19
N ARG A 108 -3.90 -9.01 -9.81
CA ARG A 108 -3.45 -8.53 -11.13
C ARG A 108 -2.05 -7.91 -11.09
N TYR A 109 -1.65 -7.31 -9.97
CA TYR A 109 -0.33 -6.70 -9.79
C TYR A 109 0.76 -7.72 -9.44
N PHE A 110 0.40 -8.82 -8.76
CA PHE A 110 1.34 -9.80 -8.23
C PHE A 110 1.30 -11.17 -8.91
N ALA A 111 0.53 -11.31 -10.01
CA ALA A 111 0.34 -12.56 -10.74
C ALA A 111 1.67 -13.24 -11.13
N ASP A 112 2.72 -12.46 -11.38
CA ASP A 112 4.03 -12.96 -11.81
C ASP A 112 5.05 -13.11 -10.68
N ALA A 113 4.76 -12.64 -9.46
CA ALA A 113 5.79 -12.38 -8.47
C ALA A 113 5.78 -13.33 -7.24
N ARG A 114 4.64 -13.94 -6.87
CA ARG A 114 4.58 -14.98 -5.80
C ARG A 114 3.45 -15.97 -6.01
N SER A 115 3.70 -17.25 -5.68
CA SER A 115 2.72 -18.35 -5.78
C SER A 115 1.80 -18.51 -4.56
N ALA A 116 1.95 -17.69 -3.51
CA ALA A 116 1.17 -17.85 -2.28
C ALA A 116 -0.27 -17.33 -2.47
N PRO A 117 -1.31 -18.18 -2.33
CA PRO A 117 -2.69 -17.75 -2.49
C PRO A 117 -3.15 -16.88 -1.31
N VAL A 118 -4.03 -15.91 -1.59
CA VAL A 118 -4.79 -15.19 -0.56
C VAL A 118 -5.99 -16.04 -0.16
N GLU A 119 -6.12 -16.36 1.12
CA GLU A 119 -7.26 -17.08 1.70
C GLU A 119 -8.27 -16.10 2.30
N ILE A 120 -9.53 -16.18 1.88
CA ILE A 120 -10.63 -15.47 2.56
C ILE A 120 -11.35 -16.45 3.46
N ARG A 121 -11.48 -16.09 4.73
CA ARG A 121 -12.27 -16.80 5.73
C ARG A 121 -13.45 -15.93 6.11
N THR A 122 -14.65 -16.41 5.83
CA THR A 122 -15.88 -15.70 6.16
C THR A 122 -16.90 -16.70 6.66
N ASP A 123 -17.77 -16.25 7.56
CA ASP A 123 -18.84 -17.06 8.12
C ASP A 123 -20.00 -17.25 7.11
N ASN A 124 -19.79 -16.89 5.83
CA ASN A 124 -20.75 -16.88 4.72
C ASN A 124 -21.98 -15.97 4.91
N THR A 125 -21.98 -15.13 5.94
CA THR A 125 -22.97 -14.08 6.14
C THR A 125 -22.50 -12.76 5.51
N PRO A 126 -23.35 -12.07 4.72
CA PRO A 126 -23.04 -10.74 4.24
C PRO A 126 -22.79 -9.79 5.42
N CYS A 127 -21.55 -9.31 5.57
CA CYS A 127 -21.22 -8.31 6.57
C CYS A 127 -21.47 -6.92 5.98
N ILE A 128 -22.63 -6.35 6.30
CA ILE A 128 -23.02 -5.02 5.84
C ILE A 128 -22.59 -3.99 6.88
N VAL A 129 -21.79 -2.99 6.46
CA VAL A 129 -21.35 -1.89 7.31
C VAL A 129 -21.66 -0.54 6.67
N TRP A 130 -21.83 0.51 7.48
CA TRP A 130 -21.94 1.88 7.00
C TRP A 130 -20.55 2.47 6.77
N ALA A 131 -20.07 2.41 5.52
CA ALA A 131 -18.72 2.83 5.15
C ALA A 131 -18.68 3.40 3.73
N ASP A 132 -17.55 3.99 3.36
CA ASP A 132 -17.27 4.38 1.98
C ASP A 132 -16.49 3.23 1.32
N ALA A 133 -17.07 2.65 0.25
CA ALA A 133 -16.56 1.43 -0.38
C ALA A 133 -15.13 1.62 -0.91
N ASP A 134 -14.84 2.76 -1.54
CA ASP A 134 -13.53 3.02 -2.15
C ASP A 134 -12.43 3.14 -1.09
N TRP A 135 -12.75 3.73 0.06
CA TRP A 135 -11.80 3.87 1.17
C TRP A 135 -11.54 2.53 1.85
N VAL A 136 -12.58 1.70 2.01
CA VAL A 136 -12.42 0.33 2.54
C VAL A 136 -11.59 -0.51 1.59
N GLU A 137 -11.91 -0.50 0.30
CA GLU A 137 -11.14 -1.24 -0.72
C GLU A 137 -9.67 -0.83 -0.68
N ARG A 138 -9.39 0.48 -0.70
CA ARG A 138 -8.01 0.99 -0.62
C ARG A 138 -7.29 0.56 0.64
N ALA A 139 -7.94 0.63 1.80
CA ALA A 139 -7.34 0.18 3.05
C ALA A 139 -6.96 -1.31 2.97
N ILE A 140 -7.86 -2.15 2.43
CA ILE A 140 -7.59 -3.58 2.26
C ILE A 140 -6.45 -3.82 1.27
N VAL A 141 -6.43 -3.13 0.12
CA VAL A 141 -5.33 -3.21 -0.87
C VAL A 141 -4.00 -2.87 -0.23
N GLN A 142 -3.94 -1.82 0.58
CA GLN A 142 -2.70 -1.38 1.22
C GLN A 142 -2.21 -2.37 2.30
N LEU A 143 -3.14 -2.97 3.06
CA LEU A 143 -2.81 -4.04 3.99
C LEU A 143 -2.34 -5.31 3.26
N LEU A 144 -2.96 -5.65 2.13
CA LEU A 144 -2.58 -6.77 1.28
C LEU A 144 -1.19 -6.56 0.65
N ASP A 145 -0.89 -5.38 0.12
CA ASP A 145 0.44 -5.03 -0.41
C ASP A 145 1.52 -5.16 0.68
N ASN A 146 1.25 -4.64 1.88
CA ASN A 146 2.14 -4.80 3.03
C ASN A 146 2.33 -6.28 3.39
N ALA A 147 1.24 -7.04 3.52
CA ALA A 147 1.30 -8.46 3.82
C ALA A 147 2.11 -9.22 2.77
N TRP A 148 1.95 -8.89 1.49
CA TRP A 148 2.66 -9.52 0.40
C TRP A 148 4.16 -9.22 0.41
N ARG A 149 4.56 -7.96 0.67
CA ARG A 149 5.96 -7.54 0.72
C ARG A 149 6.72 -8.10 1.92
N TYR A 150 6.06 -8.23 3.07
CA TYR A 150 6.74 -8.54 4.35
C TYR A 150 6.49 -9.95 4.88
N SER A 151 5.57 -10.73 4.31
CA SER A 151 5.34 -12.11 4.76
C SER A 151 6.33 -13.11 4.12
N PRO A 152 6.64 -14.24 4.80
CA PRO A 152 7.32 -15.38 4.18
C PRO A 152 6.55 -15.94 2.96
N GLU A 153 7.26 -16.47 1.97
CA GLU A 153 6.67 -16.99 0.71
C GLU A 153 5.85 -18.27 0.89
N ASP A 154 6.11 -19.02 1.95
CA ASP A 154 5.49 -20.31 2.25
C ASP A 154 4.18 -20.19 3.05
N ARG A 155 3.73 -18.96 3.34
CA ARG A 155 2.57 -18.72 4.19
C ARG A 155 1.48 -17.94 3.46
N PRO A 156 0.24 -18.46 3.41
CA PRO A 156 -0.86 -17.74 2.79
C PRO A 156 -1.22 -16.50 3.60
N ILE A 157 -1.63 -15.45 2.90
CA ILE A 157 -2.22 -14.25 3.50
C ILE A 157 -3.69 -14.56 3.76
N ALA A 158 -4.13 -14.49 5.02
CA ALA A 158 -5.51 -14.79 5.41
C ALA A 158 -6.26 -13.51 5.80
N ILE A 159 -7.42 -13.26 5.17
CA ILE A 159 -8.38 -12.23 5.59
C ILE A 159 -9.56 -12.92 6.25
N THR A 160 -9.95 -12.45 7.44
CA THR A 160 -11.13 -12.98 8.14
C THR A 160 -12.17 -11.90 8.36
N ILE A 161 -13.43 -12.17 7.99
CA ILE A 161 -14.56 -11.24 8.14
C ILE A 161 -15.57 -11.85 9.11
N HIS A 162 -15.81 -11.15 10.21
CA HIS A 162 -16.79 -11.53 11.22
C HIS A 162 -17.77 -10.37 11.47
N ALA A 163 -19.06 -10.69 11.60
CA ALA A 163 -20.02 -9.75 12.12
C ALA A 163 -19.88 -9.71 13.65
N ASN A 164 -19.60 -8.54 14.22
CA ASN A 164 -19.65 -8.36 15.66
C ASN A 164 -21.11 -8.10 16.07
N PRO A 165 -21.70 -8.89 17.00
CA PRO A 165 -23.08 -8.72 17.45
C PRO A 165 -23.33 -7.42 18.21
#